data_AF-A0A2H3GCJ7-F1
#
_entry.id   AF-A0A2H3GCJ7-F1
#
_cell.length_a   1.000
_cell.length_b   1.000
_cell.length_c   1.000
_cell.angle_alpha   90.00
_cell.angle_beta   90.00
_cell.angle_gamma   90.00
#
_symmetry.space_group_name_H-M   'P 1'
#
loop_
_entity.id
_entity.type
_entity.pdbx_description
1 polymer ?
#
loop_
_entity_poly.entity_id
_entity_poly.type
_entity_poly.pdbx_seq_one_letter_code
_entity_poly.pdbx_strand_id
1 'polypeptide(L)'
;MTESDSLRPILDHIVILVSYQTLQDLPKRLESVLTVIDGGAHADGRTVNKLIEFSDGVYIELIAFQDGLDLEKRKTHRWGELQENTLVDWAYTLPNEKDFGVIQQRVKEANSEIIYHDPVPGGRIRPDGVELKWSVASAYTTSGKAVHPGKAPFWCLDRTPRHLRVPYQEDDGSEPPYTKHPSGAVGVSGVSISVPKEERHIIAGVYDGIHGSATEEGTWPFVVHSGATKGKQEISLESIQDQERHIHLTLLGVKSSPENIEILPGLSFGFES
;
A
#
# COMPACT_ATOMS: atom_id res chain seq x y z
N MET A 1 -1.15 14.09 20.81
CA MET A 1 -1.34 12.65 20.53
C MET A 1 -1.09 11.91 21.83
N THR A 2 -2.05 11.13 22.28
CA THR A 2 -1.80 10.13 23.34
C THR A 2 -0.90 9.04 22.79
N GLU A 3 -0.24 8.26 23.65
CA GLU A 3 0.58 7.10 23.24
C GLU A 3 -0.22 6.06 22.42
N SER A 4 -1.55 6.07 22.54
CA SER A 4 -2.44 5.24 21.71
C SER A 4 -2.58 5.75 20.27
N ASP A 5 -2.43 7.06 20.03
CA ASP A 5 -2.56 7.64 18.69
C ASP A 5 -1.33 7.38 17.81
N SER A 6 -0.13 7.34 18.40
CA SER A 6 1.12 7.10 17.67
C SER A 6 1.28 5.67 17.14
N LEU A 7 0.45 4.74 17.64
CA LEU A 7 0.52 3.32 17.29
C LEU A 7 -0.62 2.88 16.35
N ARG A 8 -1.50 3.80 15.93
CA ARG A 8 -2.52 3.48 14.93
C ARG A 8 -1.86 3.30 13.56
N PRO A 9 -2.06 2.17 12.87
CA PRO A 9 -1.50 1.95 11.54
C PRO A 9 -2.09 2.97 10.56
N ILE A 10 -1.21 3.67 9.85
CA ILE A 10 -1.57 4.62 8.80
C ILE A 10 -1.45 3.88 7.46
N LEU A 11 -2.52 3.84 6.66
CA LEU A 11 -2.42 3.30 5.29
C LEU A 11 -1.46 4.16 4.48
N ASP A 12 -0.38 3.54 3.99
CA ASP A 12 0.70 4.26 3.29
C ASP A 12 0.45 4.31 1.79
N HIS A 13 0.37 3.13 1.17
CA HIS A 13 0.08 2.99 -0.27
C HIS A 13 -0.41 1.60 -0.66
N ILE A 14 -0.98 1.53 -1.85
CA ILE A 14 -1.39 0.31 -2.54
C ILE A 14 -0.39 0.04 -3.68
N VAL A 15 0.00 -1.22 -3.89
CA VAL A 15 0.98 -1.59 -4.93
C VAL A 15 0.29 -2.33 -6.06
N ILE A 16 0.39 -1.78 -7.28
CA ILE A 16 -0.01 -2.45 -8.51
C ILE A 16 1.25 -2.73 -9.31
N LEU A 17 1.56 -4.03 -9.47
CA LEU A 17 2.67 -4.46 -10.32
C LEU A 17 2.19 -4.46 -11.77
N VAL A 18 2.94 -3.82 -12.66
CA VAL A 18 2.67 -3.76 -14.09
C VAL A 18 3.95 -4.05 -14.90
N SER A 19 3.79 -4.35 -16.19
CA SER A 19 4.94 -4.41 -17.10
C SER A 19 5.55 -3.01 -17.27
N TYR A 20 6.84 -2.95 -17.65
CA TYR A 20 7.50 -1.66 -17.94
C TYR A 20 6.76 -0.86 -19.02
N GLN A 21 6.31 -1.53 -20.09
CA GLN A 21 5.55 -0.89 -21.16
C GLN A 21 4.19 -0.38 -20.67
N THR A 22 3.47 -1.19 -19.90
CA THR A 22 2.19 -0.78 -19.30
C THR A 22 2.38 0.47 -18.44
N LEU A 23 3.44 0.52 -17.65
CA LEU A 23 3.74 1.68 -16.80
C LEU A 23 3.90 2.97 -17.61
N GLN A 24 4.51 2.90 -18.79
CA GLN A 24 4.66 4.08 -19.67
C GLN A 24 3.33 4.53 -20.29
N ASP A 25 2.43 3.59 -20.60
CA ASP A 25 1.14 3.88 -21.22
C ASP A 25 0.10 4.43 -20.24
N LEU A 26 0.20 4.06 -18.95
CA LEU A 26 -0.84 4.34 -17.94
C LEU A 26 -1.21 5.81 -17.78
N PRO A 27 -0.28 6.79 -17.77
CA PRO A 27 -0.65 8.20 -17.69
C PRO A 27 -1.63 8.63 -18.78
N LYS A 28 -1.43 8.14 -20.01
CA LYS A 28 -2.31 8.48 -21.13
C LYS A 28 -3.63 7.72 -21.05
N ARG A 29 -3.60 6.45 -20.64
CA ARG A 29 -4.81 5.60 -20.53
C ARG A 29 -5.76 6.08 -19.44
N LEU A 30 -5.21 6.58 -18.32
CA LEU A 30 -5.98 6.98 -17.15
C LEU A 30 -6.31 8.47 -17.13
N GLU A 31 -5.82 9.30 -18.06
CA GLU A 31 -5.94 10.77 -18.00
C GLU A 31 -7.38 11.30 -17.85
N SER A 32 -8.38 10.53 -18.29
CA SER A 32 -9.81 10.88 -18.19
C SER A 32 -10.45 10.53 -16.85
N VAL A 33 -9.76 9.78 -15.98
CA VAL A 33 -10.27 9.30 -14.69
C VAL A 33 -9.33 9.58 -13.53
N LEU A 34 -8.01 9.52 -13.71
CA LEU A 34 -7.00 9.71 -12.67
C LEU A 34 -5.79 10.47 -13.22
N THR A 35 -5.25 11.37 -12.41
CA THR A 35 -3.93 11.97 -12.62
C THR A 35 -2.83 10.99 -12.19
N VAL A 36 -1.89 10.70 -13.09
CA VAL A 36 -0.71 9.87 -12.84
C VAL A 36 0.54 10.74 -12.97
N ILE A 37 1.43 10.71 -11.98
CA ILE A 37 2.69 11.45 -11.98
C ILE A 37 3.89 10.52 -12.01
N ASP A 38 5.03 11.03 -12.46
CA ASP A 38 6.29 10.31 -12.39
C ASP A 38 6.74 10.17 -10.92
N GLY A 39 7.14 8.95 -10.55
CA GLY A 39 7.80 8.70 -9.28
C GLY A 39 9.32 8.72 -9.49
N GLY A 40 9.90 7.57 -9.84
CA GLY A 40 11.32 7.46 -10.16
C GLY A 40 11.88 6.03 -10.02
N ALA A 41 13.19 5.90 -10.13
CA ALA A 41 13.88 4.61 -9.98
C ALA A 41 14.21 4.33 -8.51
N HIS A 42 13.97 3.11 -8.06
CA HIS A 42 14.38 2.66 -6.73
C HIS A 42 15.91 2.54 -6.65
N ALA A 43 16.45 2.77 -5.46
CA ALA A 43 17.89 2.90 -5.22
C ALA A 43 18.67 1.60 -5.52
N ASP A 44 18.00 0.45 -5.53
CA ASP A 44 18.60 -0.84 -5.90
C ASP A 44 18.69 -1.05 -7.43
N GLY A 45 18.15 -0.12 -8.22
CA GLY A 45 18.14 -0.13 -9.67
C GLY A 45 17.26 -1.21 -10.30
N ARG A 46 16.36 -1.86 -9.54
CA ARG A 46 15.55 -2.99 -10.06
C ARG A 46 14.20 -2.58 -10.59
N THR A 47 13.58 -1.58 -9.98
CA THR A 47 12.23 -1.16 -10.29
C THR A 47 12.12 0.35 -10.47
N VAL A 48 11.11 0.77 -11.22
CA VAL A 48 10.72 2.16 -11.45
C VAL A 48 9.22 2.27 -11.21
N ASN A 49 8.76 3.45 -10.79
CA ASN A 49 7.34 3.64 -10.51
C ASN A 49 6.76 4.95 -11.07
N LYS A 50 5.44 4.97 -11.10
CA LYS A 50 4.58 6.16 -11.22
C LYS A 50 3.57 6.14 -10.08
N LEU A 51 3.05 7.30 -9.75
CA LEU A 51 2.21 7.49 -8.57
C LEU A 51 0.84 8.06 -8.96
N ILE A 52 -0.19 7.60 -8.27
CA ILE A 52 -1.51 8.24 -8.22
C ILE A 52 -1.70 8.66 -6.77
N GLU A 53 -1.57 9.95 -6.47
CA GLU A 53 -1.61 10.47 -5.11
C GLU A 53 -3.00 11.01 -4.79
N PHE A 54 -3.51 10.73 -3.60
CA PHE A 54 -4.82 11.23 -3.17
C PHE A 54 -4.68 12.32 -2.11
N SER A 55 -5.70 13.18 -1.98
CA SER A 55 -5.74 14.25 -0.98
C SER A 55 -5.77 13.72 0.47
N ASP A 56 -6.09 12.44 0.69
CA ASP A 56 -5.97 11.81 2.01
C ASP A 56 -4.54 11.40 2.40
N GLY A 57 -3.59 11.55 1.48
CA GLY A 57 -2.17 11.24 1.64
C GLY A 57 -1.82 9.76 1.44
N VAL A 58 -2.78 8.92 1.06
CA VAL A 58 -2.53 7.59 0.50
C VAL A 58 -2.21 7.74 -0.99
N TYR A 59 -1.42 6.83 -1.55
CA TYR A 59 -1.18 6.77 -2.99
C TYR A 59 -1.25 5.34 -3.54
N ILE A 60 -1.44 5.21 -4.85
CA ILE A 60 -1.23 3.95 -5.57
C ILE A 60 0.16 4.02 -6.21
N GLU A 61 1.01 3.07 -5.87
CA GLU A 61 2.27 2.82 -6.54
C GLU A 61 2.04 1.92 -7.75
N LEU A 62 2.15 2.49 -8.94
CA LEU A 62 2.26 1.73 -10.18
C LEU A 62 3.73 1.37 -10.35
N ILE A 63 4.10 0.13 -10.08
CA ILE A 63 5.50 -0.30 -10.11
C ILE A 63 5.76 -1.27 -11.26
N ALA A 64 6.91 -1.12 -11.90
CA ALA A 64 7.43 -2.07 -12.88
C ALA A 64 8.90 -2.41 -12.58
N PHE A 65 9.31 -3.62 -12.97
CA PHE A 65 10.73 -3.92 -13.10
C PHE A 65 11.32 -3.13 -14.27
N GLN A 66 12.59 -2.73 -14.14
CA GLN A 66 13.30 -2.02 -15.22
C GLN A 66 13.31 -2.86 -16.50
N ASP A 67 13.23 -2.17 -17.64
CA ASP A 67 13.34 -2.85 -18.94
C ASP A 67 14.69 -3.57 -19.07
N GLY A 68 14.64 -4.81 -19.55
CA GLY A 68 15.81 -5.67 -19.64
C GLY A 68 16.44 -6.13 -18.32
N LEU A 69 15.76 -5.98 -17.17
CA LEU A 69 16.24 -6.55 -15.91
C LEU A 69 16.38 -8.08 -16.02
N ASP A 70 17.52 -8.60 -15.58
CA ASP A 70 17.79 -10.04 -15.53
C ASP A 70 16.71 -10.79 -14.73
N LEU A 71 16.21 -11.91 -15.28
CA LEU A 71 15.11 -12.66 -14.68
C LEU A 71 15.47 -13.27 -13.33
N GLU A 72 16.70 -13.72 -13.13
CA GLU A 72 17.13 -14.27 -11.85
C GLU A 72 17.25 -13.16 -10.81
N LYS A 73 17.75 -11.97 -11.19
CA LYS A 73 17.69 -10.79 -10.33
C LYS A 73 16.26 -10.39 -9.97
N ARG A 74 15.33 -10.41 -10.95
CA ARG A 74 13.90 -10.15 -10.72
C ARG A 74 13.33 -11.10 -9.67
N LYS A 75 13.57 -12.42 -9.78
CA LYS A 75 13.08 -13.43 -8.83
C LYS A 75 13.53 -13.22 -7.38
N THR A 76 14.67 -12.55 -7.17
CA THR A 76 15.11 -12.20 -5.80
C THR A 76 14.34 -11.03 -5.18
N HIS A 77 13.52 -10.32 -5.94
CA HIS A 77 12.66 -9.25 -5.44
C HIS A 77 11.36 -9.81 -4.86
N ARG A 78 10.80 -9.17 -3.82
CA ARG A 78 9.53 -9.57 -3.16
C ARG A 78 8.40 -9.84 -4.15
N TRP A 79 8.27 -8.98 -5.15
CA TRP A 79 7.23 -9.06 -6.18
C TRP A 79 7.71 -9.73 -7.48
N GLY A 80 8.89 -10.34 -7.47
CA GLY A 80 9.60 -10.84 -8.65
C GLY A 80 8.84 -11.91 -9.44
N GLU A 81 8.17 -12.79 -8.71
CA GLU A 81 7.42 -13.93 -9.26
C GLU A 81 5.90 -13.67 -9.33
N LEU A 82 5.45 -12.46 -8.98
CA LEU A 82 4.04 -12.11 -8.99
C LEU A 82 3.56 -11.76 -10.41
N GLN A 83 2.28 -11.98 -10.62
CA GLN A 83 1.61 -11.66 -11.86
C GLN A 83 1.56 -10.14 -12.08
N GLU A 84 2.02 -9.69 -13.25
CA GLU A 84 1.87 -8.31 -13.67
C GLU A 84 0.42 -7.96 -14.01
N ASN A 85 0.13 -6.67 -13.96
CA ASN A 85 -1.19 -6.05 -14.11
C ASN A 85 -2.17 -6.46 -13.01
N THR A 86 -1.67 -6.61 -11.79
CA THR A 86 -2.49 -6.97 -10.62
C THR A 86 -2.15 -6.08 -9.42
N LEU A 87 -3.12 -5.94 -8.51
CA LEU A 87 -2.89 -5.37 -7.18
C LEU A 87 -2.18 -6.43 -6.32
N VAL A 88 -0.89 -6.21 -6.06
CA VAL A 88 -0.01 -7.25 -5.51
C VAL A 88 0.25 -7.11 -4.01
N ASP A 89 0.13 -5.91 -3.43
CA ASP A 89 0.51 -5.68 -2.04
C ASP A 89 -0.04 -4.32 -1.55
N TRP A 90 0.12 -4.04 -0.26
CA TRP A 90 -0.08 -2.71 0.31
C TRP A 90 0.76 -2.51 1.56
N ALA A 91 0.94 -1.25 1.94
CA ALA A 91 1.78 -0.87 3.05
C ALA A 91 1.03 -0.11 4.13
N TYR A 92 1.44 -0.35 5.38
CA TYR A 92 1.21 0.57 6.48
C TYR A 92 2.46 1.40 6.79
N THR A 93 2.27 2.48 7.54
CA THR A 93 3.33 3.25 8.15
C THR A 93 2.94 3.72 9.56
N LEU A 94 3.89 4.36 10.24
CA LEU A 94 3.72 4.99 11.55
C LEU A 94 4.30 6.40 11.52
N PRO A 95 3.85 7.30 12.41
CA PRO A 95 4.47 8.61 12.57
C PRO A 95 5.97 8.55 12.89
N ASN A 96 6.44 7.52 13.60
CA ASN A 96 7.86 7.32 13.88
C ASN A 96 8.28 5.86 13.71
N GLU A 97 9.38 5.61 13.01
CA GLU A 97 9.96 4.27 12.82
C GLU A 97 10.24 3.54 14.14
N LYS A 98 10.66 4.26 15.18
CA LYS A 98 10.98 3.69 16.50
C LYS A 98 9.80 2.95 17.16
N ASP A 99 8.58 3.31 16.79
CA ASP A 99 7.35 2.76 17.36
C ASP A 99 7.02 1.39 16.73
N PHE A 100 7.67 1.02 15.62
CA PHE A 100 7.43 -0.24 14.91
C PHE A 100 7.75 -1.49 15.75
N GLY A 101 8.72 -1.41 16.67
CA GLY A 101 9.04 -2.51 17.58
C GLY A 101 7.85 -2.93 18.46
N VAL A 102 6.94 -2.01 18.77
CA VAL A 102 5.70 -2.31 19.50
C VAL A 102 4.76 -3.14 18.65
N ILE A 103 4.64 -2.83 17.35
CA ILE A 103 3.84 -3.62 16.40
C ILE A 103 4.44 -5.02 16.21
N GLN A 104 5.76 -5.13 16.05
CA GLN A 104 6.44 -6.43 15.95
C GLN A 104 6.11 -7.32 17.16
N GLN A 105 6.17 -6.74 18.37
CA GLN A 105 5.88 -7.46 19.60
C GLN A 105 4.40 -7.88 19.70
N ARG A 106 3.46 -6.99 19.38
CA ARG A 106 2.02 -7.31 19.40
C ARG A 106 1.65 -8.40 18.40
N VAL A 107 2.19 -8.33 17.17
CA VAL A 107 1.98 -9.38 16.17
C VAL A 107 2.55 -10.71 16.64
N LYS A 108 3.75 -10.71 17.24
CA LYS A 108 4.35 -11.92 17.80
C LYS A 108 3.55 -12.53 18.97
N GLU A 109 2.87 -11.70 19.76
CA GLU A 109 2.01 -12.16 20.86
C GLU A 109 0.67 -12.70 20.35
N ALA A 110 0.10 -12.07 19.33
CA ALA A 110 -1.18 -12.45 18.72
C ALA A 110 -1.06 -13.59 17.70
N ASN A 111 0.14 -13.92 17.24
CA ASN A 111 0.37 -14.84 16.13
C ASN A 111 1.52 -15.83 16.40
N SER A 112 1.24 -17.13 16.26
CA SER A 112 2.22 -18.19 16.45
C SER A 112 3.03 -18.54 15.20
N GLU A 113 2.62 -18.07 14.02
CA GLU A 113 3.16 -18.51 12.73
C GLU A 113 3.79 -17.39 11.92
N ILE A 114 3.34 -16.14 12.08
CA ILE A 114 3.80 -14.98 11.31
C ILE A 114 4.35 -13.91 12.25
N ILE A 115 5.51 -13.37 11.89
CA ILE A 115 6.19 -12.28 12.58
C ILE A 115 6.67 -11.23 11.58
N TYR A 116 7.03 -10.04 12.07
CA TYR A 116 7.74 -9.04 11.28
C TYR A 116 9.22 -9.00 11.66
N HIS A 117 10.09 -9.09 10.66
CA HIS A 117 11.53 -8.87 10.83
C HIS A 117 11.85 -7.37 10.92
N ASP A 118 13.09 -7.07 11.34
CA ASP A 118 13.59 -5.71 11.44
C ASP A 118 13.53 -4.98 10.09
N PRO A 119 13.18 -3.68 10.08
CA PRO A 119 13.12 -2.89 8.85
C PRO A 119 14.47 -2.82 8.13
N VAL A 120 14.48 -3.11 6.83
CA VAL A 120 15.65 -2.95 5.97
C VAL A 120 15.63 -1.59 5.27
N PRO A 121 16.77 -0.90 5.11
CA PRO A 121 16.81 0.39 4.41
C PRO A 121 16.31 0.28 2.96
N GLY A 122 15.48 1.24 2.54
CA GLY A 122 15.00 1.43 1.18
C GLY A 122 15.10 2.89 0.75
N GLY A 123 14.91 3.15 -0.54
CA GLY A 123 15.01 4.50 -1.08
C GLY A 123 14.73 4.60 -2.57
N ARG A 124 14.55 5.83 -3.03
CA ARG A 124 14.38 6.23 -4.44
C ARG A 124 15.10 7.54 -4.69
N ILE A 125 15.58 7.73 -5.90
CA ILE A 125 16.07 9.03 -6.37
C ILE A 125 14.97 9.67 -7.22
N ARG A 126 14.57 10.89 -6.84
CA ARG A 126 13.63 11.69 -7.63
C ARG A 126 14.27 12.22 -8.91
N PRO A 127 13.49 12.63 -9.93
CA PRO A 127 14.02 13.22 -11.15
C PRO A 127 14.91 14.46 -10.94
N ASP A 128 14.71 15.19 -9.84
CA ASP A 128 15.51 16.35 -9.43
C ASP A 128 16.78 16.00 -8.63
N GLY A 129 17.06 14.71 -8.41
CA GLY A 129 18.23 14.22 -7.70
C GLY A 129 18.09 14.14 -6.18
N VAL A 130 16.95 14.49 -5.61
CA VAL A 130 16.70 14.33 -4.17
C VAL A 130 16.62 12.84 -3.81
N GLU A 131 17.44 12.43 -2.84
CA GLU A 131 17.45 11.07 -2.30
C GLU A 131 16.40 10.91 -1.20
N LEU A 132 15.43 10.03 -1.43
CA LEU A 132 14.38 9.67 -0.49
C LEU A 132 14.78 8.39 0.25
N LYS A 133 14.58 8.36 1.57
CA LYS A 133 14.94 7.21 2.42
C LYS A 133 13.76 6.77 3.26
N TRP A 134 13.60 5.47 3.36
CA TRP A 134 12.66 4.82 4.25
C TRP A 134 13.27 3.50 4.74
N SER A 135 12.53 2.78 5.56
CA SER A 135 12.81 1.39 5.86
C SER A 135 11.59 0.52 5.60
N VAL A 136 11.83 -0.73 5.19
CA VAL A 136 10.79 -1.68 4.83
C VAL A 136 10.84 -2.86 5.78
N ALA A 137 9.74 -3.14 6.48
CA ALA A 137 9.59 -4.39 7.22
C ALA A 137 8.52 -5.27 6.57
N SER A 138 8.72 -6.57 6.67
CA SER A 138 7.93 -7.56 5.95
C SER A 138 7.55 -8.71 6.85
N ALA A 139 6.39 -9.30 6.58
CA ALA A 139 5.93 -10.48 7.28
C ALA A 139 6.71 -11.73 6.82
N TYR A 140 7.14 -12.53 7.78
CA TYR A 140 7.78 -13.83 7.59
C TYR A 140 7.11 -14.87 8.48
N THR A 141 7.16 -16.13 8.06
CA THR A 141 6.84 -17.22 8.95
C THR A 141 7.86 -17.30 10.08
N THR A 142 7.50 -17.89 11.22
CA THR A 142 8.44 -18.16 12.33
C THR A 142 9.60 -19.09 11.93
N SER A 143 9.44 -19.84 10.83
CA SER A 143 10.51 -20.62 10.20
C SER A 143 11.43 -19.82 9.27
N GLY A 144 11.19 -18.51 9.09
CA GLY A 144 12.03 -17.60 8.30
C GLY A 144 11.68 -17.52 6.82
N LYS A 145 10.54 -18.06 6.36
CA LYS A 145 10.08 -17.95 4.98
C LYS A 145 9.26 -16.66 4.79
N ALA A 146 9.47 -15.93 3.71
CA ALA A 146 8.65 -14.75 3.43
C ALA A 146 7.16 -15.13 3.29
N VAL A 147 6.28 -14.39 3.95
CA VAL A 147 4.84 -14.50 3.72
C VAL A 147 4.55 -13.97 2.32
N HIS A 148 3.71 -14.69 1.57
CA HIS A 148 3.34 -14.29 0.23
C HIS A 148 2.74 -12.87 0.24
N PRO A 149 3.17 -11.96 -0.67
CA PRO A 149 2.69 -10.59 -0.73
C PRO A 149 1.17 -10.44 -0.71
N GLY A 150 0.73 -9.39 -0.01
CA GLY A 150 -0.62 -9.04 0.41
C GLY A 150 -1.52 -10.15 0.92
N LYS A 151 -0.96 -11.08 1.70
CA LYS A 151 -1.73 -11.74 2.77
C LYS A 151 -1.70 -10.89 4.05
N ALA A 152 -0.52 -10.32 4.32
CA ALA A 152 -0.26 -9.35 5.37
C ALA A 152 0.41 -8.12 4.76
N PRO A 153 0.18 -6.92 5.29
CA PRO A 153 0.83 -5.71 4.80
C PRO A 153 2.35 -5.79 4.98
N PHE A 154 3.09 -5.02 4.19
CA PHE A 154 4.44 -4.63 4.58
C PHE A 154 4.39 -3.26 5.27
N TRP A 155 5.49 -2.84 5.85
CA TRP A 155 5.61 -1.53 6.49
C TRP A 155 6.60 -0.68 5.73
N CYS A 156 6.23 0.56 5.42
CA CYS A 156 7.09 1.55 4.77
C CYS A 156 7.27 2.73 5.72
N LEU A 157 8.37 2.75 6.48
CA LEU A 157 8.61 3.71 7.56
C LEU A 157 9.53 4.82 7.06
N ASP A 158 9.00 6.04 6.96
CA ASP A 158 9.72 7.20 6.44
C ASP A 158 10.95 7.56 7.30
N ARG A 159 12.09 7.79 6.64
CA ARG A 159 13.32 8.35 7.24
C ARG A 159 13.63 9.74 6.72
N THR A 160 13.16 10.07 5.52
CA THR A 160 13.04 11.44 5.02
C THR A 160 11.62 11.97 5.26
N PRO A 161 11.41 13.29 5.40
CA PRO A 161 10.06 13.85 5.52
C PRO A 161 9.12 13.34 4.42
N ARG A 162 7.95 12.81 4.83
CA ARG A 162 7.01 12.14 3.91
C ARG A 162 6.63 12.99 2.70
N HIS A 163 6.38 14.29 2.90
CA HIS A 163 5.98 15.20 1.82
C HIS A 163 7.01 15.25 0.66
N LEU A 164 8.27 14.87 0.90
CA LEU A 164 9.27 14.73 -0.16
C LEU A 164 9.06 13.46 -1.00
N ARG A 165 8.58 12.38 -0.36
CA ARG A 165 8.29 11.08 -0.99
C ARG A 165 6.91 11.05 -1.64
N VAL A 166 5.93 11.66 -0.99
CA VAL A 166 4.51 11.75 -1.37
C VAL A 166 4.08 13.21 -1.16
N PRO A 167 4.23 14.09 -2.15
CA PRO A 167 3.89 15.50 -2.01
C PRO A 167 2.37 15.74 -2.05
N TYR A 168 1.56 15.07 -1.21
CA TYR A 168 0.11 15.23 -1.19
C TYR A 168 -0.39 16.57 -0.60
N GLN A 169 0.52 17.40 -0.10
CA GLN A 169 0.25 18.71 0.48
C GLN A 169 1.41 19.65 0.19
N GLU A 170 1.10 20.86 -0.27
CA GLU A 170 2.07 21.93 -0.50
C GLU A 170 2.51 22.58 0.84
N ASP A 171 3.62 23.33 0.83
CA ASP A 171 4.15 24.00 2.03
C ASP A 171 3.16 24.98 2.69
N ASP A 172 2.25 25.56 1.90
CA ASP A 172 1.19 26.46 2.38
C ASP A 172 -0.06 25.70 2.90
N GLY A 173 -0.01 24.37 2.89
CA GLY A 173 -1.07 23.48 3.31
C GLY A 173 -2.12 23.20 2.25
N SER A 174 -2.01 23.74 1.04
CA SER A 174 -2.95 23.52 -0.06
C SER A 174 -2.78 22.14 -0.70
N GLU A 175 -3.86 21.65 -1.31
CA GLU A 175 -3.85 20.39 -2.06
C GLU A 175 -3.22 20.61 -3.45
N PRO A 176 -2.16 19.86 -3.79
CA PRO A 176 -1.53 19.93 -5.11
C PRO A 176 -2.50 19.60 -6.24
N PRO A 177 -2.27 20.10 -7.46
CA PRO A 177 -3.15 19.81 -8.59
C PRO A 177 -3.15 18.32 -8.97
N TYR A 178 -2.09 17.57 -8.68
CA TYR A 178 -2.00 16.15 -9.03
C TYR A 178 -2.74 15.22 -8.06
N THR A 179 -3.21 15.71 -6.91
CA THR A 179 -4.13 14.94 -6.04
C THR A 179 -5.60 15.08 -6.47
N LYS A 180 -5.87 15.88 -7.51
CA LYS A 180 -7.21 16.08 -8.06
C LYS A 180 -7.40 15.16 -9.26
N HIS A 181 -8.40 14.28 -9.17
CA HIS A 181 -8.69 13.29 -10.21
C HIS A 181 -10.01 13.62 -10.92
N PRO A 182 -10.08 13.46 -12.27
CA PRO A 182 -11.33 13.62 -13.01
C PRO A 182 -12.48 12.72 -12.53
N SER A 183 -12.17 11.52 -12.02
CA SER A 183 -13.14 10.61 -11.41
C SER A 183 -13.71 11.12 -10.09
N GLY A 184 -13.10 12.12 -9.46
CA GLY A 184 -13.52 12.60 -8.14
C GLY A 184 -12.98 11.77 -6.98
N ALA A 185 -12.06 10.82 -7.23
CA ALA A 185 -11.32 10.13 -6.17
C ALA A 185 -10.56 11.14 -5.30
N VAL A 186 -10.65 10.98 -3.98
CA VAL A 186 -9.98 11.82 -2.98
C VAL A 186 -9.17 11.01 -1.96
N GLY A 187 -9.29 9.68 -2.00
CA GLY A 187 -8.64 8.81 -1.02
C GLY A 187 -9.02 7.35 -1.15
N VAL A 188 -8.63 6.57 -0.14
CA VAL A 188 -8.99 5.16 0.02
C VAL A 188 -10.01 5.01 1.14
N SER A 189 -11.17 4.42 0.84
CA SER A 189 -12.19 4.11 1.84
C SER A 189 -12.00 2.74 2.47
N GLY A 190 -11.53 1.74 1.70
CA GLY A 190 -11.31 0.41 2.26
C GLY A 190 -10.44 -0.49 1.41
N VAL A 191 -9.86 -1.49 2.08
CA VAL A 191 -9.05 -2.54 1.48
C VAL A 191 -9.65 -3.88 1.89
N SER A 192 -10.16 -4.66 0.95
CA SER A 192 -10.68 -6.00 1.22
C SER A 192 -9.68 -7.06 0.77
N ILE A 193 -9.44 -8.04 1.63
CA ILE A 193 -8.48 -9.12 1.39
C ILE A 193 -9.23 -10.44 1.49
N SER A 194 -9.03 -11.28 0.49
CA SER A 194 -9.50 -12.66 0.52
C SER A 194 -8.30 -13.60 0.59
N VAL A 195 -8.36 -14.56 1.51
CA VAL A 195 -7.32 -15.60 1.69
C VAL A 195 -7.94 -16.99 1.72
N PRO A 196 -7.15 -18.06 1.47
CA PRO A 196 -7.62 -19.43 1.67
C PRO A 196 -8.16 -19.63 3.09
N LYS A 197 -9.26 -20.39 3.21
CA LYS A 197 -9.95 -20.60 4.48
C LYS A 197 -9.05 -21.10 5.61
N GLU A 198 -8.12 -21.99 5.27
CA GLU A 198 -7.12 -22.56 6.18
C GLU A 198 -6.14 -21.52 6.75
N GLU A 199 -5.91 -20.42 6.03
CA GLU A 199 -4.99 -19.36 6.46
C GLU A 199 -5.70 -18.23 7.21
N ARG A 200 -7.03 -18.10 7.08
CA ARG A 200 -7.79 -16.95 7.59
C ARG A 200 -7.51 -16.65 9.06
N HIS A 201 -7.52 -17.66 9.92
CA HIS A 201 -7.27 -17.46 11.36
C HIS A 201 -5.86 -16.93 11.63
N ILE A 202 -4.86 -17.48 10.95
CA ILE A 202 -3.46 -17.05 11.08
C ILE A 202 -3.33 -15.61 10.59
N ILE A 203 -3.92 -15.27 9.44
CA ILE A 203 -3.86 -13.93 8.88
C ILE A 203 -4.63 -12.91 9.74
N ALA A 204 -5.79 -13.27 10.29
CA ALA A 204 -6.54 -12.44 11.22
C ALA A 204 -5.72 -12.07 12.47
N GLY A 205 -5.00 -13.04 13.05
CA GLY A 205 -4.12 -12.79 14.19
C GLY A 205 -2.99 -11.79 13.89
N VAL A 206 -2.54 -11.68 12.62
CA VAL A 206 -1.61 -10.61 12.22
C VAL A 206 -2.27 -9.25 12.36
N TYR A 207 -3.49 -9.08 11.83
CA TYR A 207 -4.21 -7.80 11.93
C TYR A 207 -4.59 -7.46 13.37
N ASP A 208 -4.97 -8.43 14.19
CA ASP A 208 -5.20 -8.20 15.62
C ASP A 208 -3.95 -7.65 16.31
N GLY A 209 -2.77 -8.19 16.00
CA GLY A 209 -1.50 -7.66 16.49
C GLY A 209 -1.16 -6.26 15.98
N ILE A 210 -1.50 -5.95 14.72
CA ILE A 210 -1.25 -4.63 14.13
C ILE A 210 -2.18 -3.56 14.73
N HIS A 211 -3.48 -3.86 14.82
CA HIS A 211 -4.52 -2.89 15.15
C HIS A 211 -4.92 -2.90 16.65
N GLY A 212 -4.49 -3.90 17.42
CA GLY A 212 -4.77 -4.06 18.85
C GLY A 212 -6.10 -4.76 19.17
N SER A 213 -7.09 -4.70 18.27
CA SER A 213 -8.32 -5.51 18.26
C SER A 213 -9.17 -5.18 17.02
N ALA A 214 -9.91 -6.15 16.50
CA ALA A 214 -10.90 -5.94 15.44
C ALA A 214 -12.10 -5.09 15.93
N THR A 215 -12.66 -4.25 15.04
CA THR A 215 -13.91 -3.50 15.32
C THR A 215 -15.13 -4.41 15.17
N GLU A 216 -15.07 -5.30 14.17
CA GLU A 216 -16.01 -6.38 13.91
C GLU A 216 -15.22 -7.62 13.45
N GLU A 217 -15.84 -8.80 13.38
CA GLU A 217 -15.12 -10.02 13.02
C GLU A 217 -14.46 -9.91 11.63
N GLY A 218 -13.12 -9.83 11.61
CA GLY A 218 -12.37 -9.71 10.36
C GLY A 218 -12.28 -8.30 9.79
N THR A 219 -12.61 -7.26 10.56
CA THR A 219 -12.52 -5.85 10.12
C THR A 219 -11.70 -5.04 11.12
N TRP A 220 -10.76 -4.25 10.62
CA TRP A 220 -9.92 -3.37 11.44
C TRP A 220 -9.83 -1.96 10.87
N PRO A 221 -9.83 -0.92 11.72
CA PRO A 221 -9.73 0.46 11.27
C PRO A 221 -8.27 0.82 10.99
N PHE A 222 -8.03 1.59 9.92
CA PHE A 222 -6.78 2.29 9.70
C PHE A 222 -7.02 3.80 9.75
N VAL A 223 -5.94 4.58 9.82
CA VAL A 223 -6.00 6.02 9.60
C VAL A 223 -5.26 6.39 8.32
N VAL A 224 -5.45 7.61 7.84
CA VAL A 224 -4.78 8.17 6.66
C VAL A 224 -3.97 9.39 7.04
N HIS A 225 -2.97 9.76 6.23
CA HIS A 225 -2.02 10.81 6.58
C HIS A 225 -2.65 12.20 6.75
N SER A 226 -3.68 12.52 5.98
CA SER A 226 -4.40 13.79 6.14
C SER A 226 -5.23 13.86 7.43
N GLY A 227 -5.47 12.73 8.09
CA GLY A 227 -6.42 12.62 9.21
C GLY A 227 -7.89 12.74 8.79
N ALA A 228 -8.21 12.68 7.49
CA ALA A 228 -9.58 12.63 7.02
C ALA A 228 -10.31 11.42 7.64
N THR A 229 -11.64 11.52 7.78
CA THR A 229 -12.50 10.47 8.39
C THR A 229 -13.80 10.26 7.63
N LYS A 230 -13.84 10.63 6.34
CA LYS A 230 -15.07 10.62 5.53
C LYS A 230 -15.41 9.25 4.95
N GLY A 231 -14.39 8.43 4.68
CA GLY A 231 -14.57 7.02 4.29
C GLY A 231 -14.68 6.11 5.51
N LYS A 232 -14.93 4.82 5.28
CA LYS A 232 -14.93 3.79 6.32
C LYS A 232 -13.57 3.66 6.99
N GLN A 233 -12.52 3.69 6.16
CA GLN A 233 -11.13 3.52 6.55
C GLN A 233 -10.88 2.19 7.24
N GLU A 234 -11.34 1.13 6.58
CA GLU A 234 -11.34 -0.22 7.11
C GLU A 234 -10.58 -1.18 6.20
N ILE A 235 -9.85 -2.08 6.82
CA ILE A 235 -9.33 -3.28 6.18
C ILE A 235 -10.19 -4.47 6.58
N SER A 236 -10.65 -5.26 5.61
CA SER A 236 -11.47 -6.45 5.86
C SER A 236 -10.79 -7.71 5.36
N LEU A 237 -11.01 -8.81 6.08
CA LEU A 237 -10.46 -10.13 5.79
C LEU A 237 -11.56 -11.18 5.68
N GLU A 238 -11.68 -11.72 4.47
CA GLU A 238 -12.62 -12.77 4.13
C GLU A 238 -11.88 -14.07 3.77
N SER A 239 -12.55 -15.20 3.98
CA SER A 239 -12.08 -16.49 3.44
C SER A 239 -12.82 -16.82 2.16
N ILE A 240 -12.09 -17.31 1.17
CA ILE A 240 -12.69 -17.88 -0.05
C ILE A 240 -12.46 -19.39 -0.12
N GLN A 241 -13.30 -20.07 -0.91
CA GLN A 241 -13.23 -21.54 -1.08
C GLN A 241 -12.14 -21.96 -2.07
N ASP A 242 -11.76 -21.06 -2.99
CA ASP A 242 -10.59 -21.27 -3.83
C ASP A 242 -9.30 -21.00 -3.02
N GLN A 243 -8.16 -21.43 -3.57
CA GLN A 243 -6.84 -21.19 -2.97
C GLN A 243 -6.20 -19.88 -3.48
N GLU A 244 -6.96 -19.06 -4.21
CA GLU A 244 -6.47 -17.79 -4.69
C GLU A 244 -6.57 -16.74 -3.57
N ARG A 245 -5.88 -15.63 -3.78
CA ARG A 245 -5.89 -14.51 -2.85
C ARG A 245 -6.09 -13.25 -3.65
N HIS A 246 -7.02 -12.43 -3.19
CA HIS A 246 -7.41 -11.21 -3.89
C HIS A 246 -7.32 -10.03 -2.94
N ILE A 247 -6.92 -8.89 -3.49
CA ILE A 247 -7.08 -7.60 -2.83
C ILE A 247 -8.04 -6.79 -3.69
N HIS A 248 -9.03 -6.20 -3.05
CA HIS A 248 -9.92 -5.22 -3.66
C HIS A 248 -9.76 -3.87 -2.98
N LEU A 249 -9.74 -2.81 -3.77
CA LEU A 249 -9.63 -1.44 -3.28
C LEU A 249 -10.95 -0.70 -3.52
N THR A 250 -11.47 -0.08 -2.47
CA THR A 250 -12.59 0.86 -2.55
C THR A 250 -12.06 2.27 -2.35
N LEU A 251 -12.25 3.13 -3.35
CA LEU A 251 -11.86 4.54 -3.31
C LEU A 251 -12.92 5.37 -2.58
N LEU A 252 -12.47 6.41 -1.89
CA LEU A 252 -13.34 7.47 -1.42
C LEU A 252 -13.49 8.51 -2.53
N GLY A 253 -14.71 8.83 -2.89
CA GLY A 253 -15.04 9.80 -3.93
C GLY A 253 -15.86 10.98 -3.43
N VAL A 254 -16.05 11.96 -4.32
CA VAL A 254 -17.10 12.97 -4.19
C VAL A 254 -18.44 12.47 -4.74
N LYS A 255 -19.53 13.18 -4.46
CA LYS A 255 -20.90 12.82 -4.91
C LYS A 255 -21.06 12.57 -6.42
N SER A 256 -20.21 13.16 -7.26
CA SER A 256 -20.25 12.98 -8.73
C SER A 256 -19.33 11.86 -9.22
N SER A 257 -18.68 11.11 -8.33
CA SER A 257 -17.79 10.01 -8.71
C SER A 257 -18.59 8.88 -9.36
N PRO A 258 -18.00 8.14 -10.32
CA PRO A 258 -18.64 6.97 -10.90
C PRO A 258 -18.76 5.85 -9.86
N GLU A 259 -19.57 4.82 -10.14
CA GLU A 259 -19.65 3.65 -9.27
C GLU A 259 -18.32 2.87 -9.19
N ASN A 260 -17.61 2.82 -10.32
CA ASN A 260 -16.30 2.18 -10.42
C ASN A 260 -15.47 2.81 -11.55
N ILE A 261 -14.16 2.60 -11.49
CA ILE A 261 -13.22 2.86 -12.59
C ILE A 261 -12.38 1.63 -12.86
N GLU A 262 -12.04 1.40 -14.13
CA GLU A 262 -11.08 0.37 -14.53
C GLU A 262 -9.68 0.99 -14.61
N ILE A 263 -8.72 0.40 -13.89
CA ILE A 263 -7.32 0.85 -13.86
C ILE A 263 -6.49 0.11 -14.91
N LEU A 264 -6.74 -1.18 -15.03
CA LEU A 264 -6.13 -2.11 -15.99
C LEU A 264 -7.21 -3.10 -16.42
N PRO A 265 -7.08 -3.77 -17.58
CA PRO A 265 -8.03 -4.79 -18.00
C PRO A 265 -8.29 -5.82 -16.90
N GLY A 266 -9.52 -5.87 -16.39
CA GLY A 266 -9.92 -6.80 -15.32
C GLY A 266 -9.54 -6.36 -13.89
N LEU A 267 -9.00 -5.16 -13.70
CA LEU A 267 -8.74 -4.55 -12.39
C LEU A 267 -9.51 -3.24 -12.27
N SER A 268 -10.63 -3.29 -11.55
CA SER A 268 -11.49 -2.14 -11.29
C SER A 268 -11.61 -1.84 -9.80
N PHE A 269 -11.75 -0.56 -9.46
CA PHE A 269 -11.96 -0.08 -8.11
C PHE A 269 -13.33 0.55 -7.98
N GLY A 270 -14.06 0.16 -6.93
CA GLY A 270 -15.35 0.77 -6.59
C GLY A 270 -15.18 2.10 -5.87
N PHE A 271 -16.25 2.87 -5.81
CA PHE A 271 -16.31 4.13 -5.05
C PHE A 271 -17.31 4.05 -3.89
N GLU A 272 -16.98 4.74 -2.82
CA GLU A 272 -17.87 5.13 -1.73
C GLU A 272 -17.92 6.66 -1.63
N SER A 273 -19.05 7.25 -1.23
CA SER A 273 -19.28 8.70 -1.17
C SER A 273 -20.06 9.11 0.07
#